data_AF-A0A9D4I4P8-F1
#
_entry.id   AF-A0A9D4I4P8-F1
#
_cell.length_a   1.000
_cell.length_b   1.000
_cell.length_c   1.000
_cell.angle_alpha   90.00
_cell.angle_beta   90.00
_cell.angle_gamma   90.00
#
_symmetry.space_group_name_H-M   'P 1'
#
loop_
_entity.id
_entity.type
_entity.pdbx_description
1 polymer ?
#
loop_
_entity_poly.entity_id
_entity_poly.type
_entity_poly.pdbx_seq_one_letter_code
_entity_poly.pdbx_strand_id
1 'polypeptide(L)' 'MNYTFNGLGEYVLLSIETSNVKFSLQARTERAVKEDGNLSDATIFTAFAAKDHSNSSIHVELNRAKDSKRTPLKSI' A
#
# COMPACT_ATOMS: atom_id res chain seq x y z
N MET A 1 4.81 -9.50 19.86
CA MET A 1 3.83 -8.41 19.99
C MET A 1 3.41 -8.01 18.59
N ASN A 2 2.11 -7.94 18.32
CA ASN A 2 1.56 -7.57 17.01
C ASN A 2 0.76 -6.27 17.18
N TYR A 3 0.81 -5.39 16.19
CA TYR A 3 0.00 -4.17 16.15
C TYR A 3 -0.73 -4.07 14.82
N THR A 4 -1.85 -3.36 14.81
CA THR A 4 -2.58 -3.00 13.59
C THR A 4 -2.30 -1.54 13.28
N PHE A 5 -1.97 -1.25 12.02
CA PHE A 5 -1.79 0.10 11.51
C PHE A 5 -2.96 0.47 10.60
N ASN A 6 -3.61 1.60 10.86
CA ASN A 6 -4.75 2.10 10.09
C ASN A 6 -4.55 3.58 9.70
N GLY A 7 -3.37 3.90 9.16
CA GLY A 7 -3.03 5.23 8.69
C GLY A 7 -3.52 5.46 7.26
N LEU A 8 -3.96 6.68 6.94
CA LEU A 8 -4.33 7.11 5.59
C LEU A 8 -3.19 7.97 5.01
N GLY A 9 -2.54 7.49 3.95
CA GLY A 9 -1.49 8.23 3.27
C GLY A 9 -0.34 7.35 2.77
N GLU A 10 0.84 7.95 2.65
CA GLU A 10 2.08 7.31 2.18
C GLU A 10 3.06 7.10 3.33
N TYR A 11 3.66 5.92 3.38
CA TYR A 11 4.51 5.48 4.48
C TYR A 11 5.74 4.75 3.97
N VAL A 12 6.88 4.97 4.62
CA VAL A 12 8.09 4.17 4.42
C VAL A 12 7.94 2.87 5.23
N LEU A 13 7.86 1.74 4.54
CA LEU A 13 7.76 0.41 5.18
C LEU A 13 9.14 -0.16 5.53
N LEU A 14 10.13 0.12 4.69
CA LEU A 14 11.51 -0.31 4.89
C LEU A 14 12.44 0.76 4.35
N SER A 15 13.42 1.14 5.15
CA SER A 15 14.56 1.95 4.73
C SER A 15 15.82 1.25 5.17
N ILE A 16 16.69 0.92 4.22
CA ILE A 16 18.02 0.39 4.46
C ILE A 16 18.99 1.45 3.96
N GLU A 17 19.76 2.01 4.89
CA GLU A 17 20.87 2.91 4.58
C GLU A 17 22.12 2.43 5.30
N THR A 18 22.99 1.78 4.55
CA THR A 18 24.31 1.33 5.00
C THR A 18 25.37 1.87 4.04
N SER A 19 26.65 1.61 4.33
CA SER A 19 27.75 1.99 3.43
C SER A 19 27.67 1.30 2.06
N ASN A 20 27.06 0.11 1.98
CA ASN A 20 27.10 -0.75 0.79
C ASN A 20 25.72 -1.00 0.17
N VAL A 21 24.64 -0.71 0.89
CA VAL A 21 23.26 -0.96 0.47
C VAL A 21 22.42 0.27 0.76
N LYS A 22 21.77 0.78 -0.29
CA LYS A 22 20.65 1.73 -0.18
C LYS A 22 19.41 1.13 -0.80
N PHE A 23 18.33 1.07 -0.03
CA PHE A 23 17.05 0.57 -0.50
C PHE A 23 15.92 1.23 0.29
N SER A 24 14.85 1.63 -0.41
CA SER A 24 13.64 2.15 0.21
C SER A 24 12.41 1.48 -0.38
N LEU A 25 11.50 1.03 0.49
CA LEU A 25 10.15 0.59 0.14
C LEU A 25 9.14 1.54 0.77
N GLN A 26 8.31 2.15 -0.07
CA GLN A 26 7.18 2.97 0.32
C GLN A 26 5.88 2.29 -0.08
N ALA A 27 4.84 2.56 0.70
CA ALA A 27 3.49 2.12 0.39
C ALA A 27 2.50 3.26 0.56
N ARG A 28 1.45 3.24 -0.26
CA ARG A 28 0.27 4.09 -0.12
C ARG A 28 -0.87 3.27 0.43
N THR A 29 -1.66 3.90 1.28
CA THR A 29 -2.89 3.37 1.84
C THR A 29 -4.04 4.31 1.56
N GLU A 30 -5.22 3.75 1.32
CA GLU A 30 -6.44 4.52 1.10
C GLU A 30 -7.63 3.83 1.78
N ARG A 31 -8.72 4.58 1.99
CA ARG A 31 -9.94 4.04 2.60
C ARG A 31 -10.48 2.87 1.77
N ALA A 32 -10.79 1.77 2.43
CA ALA A 32 -11.39 0.62 1.76
C ALA A 32 -12.83 0.95 1.34
N VAL A 33 -13.29 0.34 0.24
CA VAL A 33 -14.68 0.44 -0.22
C VAL A 33 -15.44 -0.74 0.40
N LYS A 34 -16.55 -0.44 1.08
CA LYS A 34 -17.47 -1.44 1.62
C LYS A 34 -18.32 -2.04 0.51
N GLU A 35 -19.04 -3.12 0.82
CA GLU A 35 -19.95 -3.77 -0.15
C GLU A 35 -21.03 -2.81 -0.68
N ASP A 36 -21.45 -1.85 0.15
CA ASP A 36 -22.44 -0.81 -0.19
C ASP A 36 -21.88 0.31 -1.10
N GLY A 37 -20.61 0.23 -1.49
CA GLY A 37 -19.92 1.24 -2.31
C GLY A 37 -19.44 2.47 -1.53
N ASN A 38 -19.76 2.59 -0.24
CA ASN A 38 -19.27 3.68 0.60
C ASN A 38 -17.87 3.37 1.14
N LEU A 39 -17.10 4.42 1.45
CA LEU A 39 -15.80 4.27 2.10
C LEU A 39 -15.96 3.80 3.56
N SER A 40 -15.08 2.91 4.00
CA SER A 40 -14.95 2.51 5.41
C SER A 40 -13.92 3.38 6.14
N ASP A 41 -13.86 3.26 7.46
CA ASP A 41 -12.81 3.90 8.27
C ASP A 41 -11.50 3.09 8.30
N ALA A 42 -11.47 1.93 7.65
CA ALA A 42 -10.28 1.11 7.50
C ALA A 42 -9.50 1.48 6.23
N THR A 43 -8.18 1.33 6.28
CA THR A 43 -7.29 1.59 5.14
C THR A 43 -6.69 0.29 4.59
N ILE A 44 -6.57 0.20 3.27
CA ILE A 44 -5.89 -0.89 2.57
C ILE A 44 -4.70 -0.33 1.78
N PHE A 45 -3.69 -1.16 1.54
CA PHE A 45 -2.60 -0.80 0.63
C PHE A 45 -3.11 -0.65 -0.81
N THR A 46 -2.78 0.45 -1.47
CA THR A 46 -3.18 0.73 -2.85
C THR A 46 -2.03 0.88 -3.81
N ALA A 47 -0.84 1.22 -3.32
CA ALA A 47 0.36 1.27 -4.14
C ALA A 47 1.60 0.89 -3.34
N PHE A 48 2.62 0.42 -4.06
CA PHE A 48 3.96 0.19 -3.55
C PHE A 48 4.97 0.80 -4.52
N ALA A 49 5.99 1.43 -3.98
CA ALA A 49 7.14 1.92 -4.73
C ALA A 49 8.42 1.46 -4.04
N ALA A 50 9.36 0.91 -4.81
CA ALA A 50 10.67 0.55 -4.30
C ALA A 50 11.75 1.19 -5.16
N LYS A 51 12.84 1.57 -4.50
CA LYS A 51 14.02 2.18 -5.13
C LYS A 51 15.28 1.61 -4.51
N ASP A 52 16.26 1.30 -5.34
CA ASP A 52 17.56 0.80 -4.93
C ASP A 52 18.69 1.85 -5.12
N HIS A 53 19.89 1.47 -4.68
CA HIS A 53 21.12 2.26 -4.80
C HIS A 53 21.54 2.55 -6.24
N SER A 54 21.12 1.72 -7.21
CA SER A 54 21.39 1.95 -8.64
C SER A 54 20.46 3.00 -9.27
N ASN A 55 19.57 3.60 -8.47
CA ASN A 55 18.52 4.50 -8.90
C ASN A 55 17.45 3.81 -9.77
N SER A 56 17.43 2.48 -9.78
CA SER A 56 16.35 1.69 -10.36
C SER A 56 15.13 1.77 -9.47
N SER A 57 13.94 1.90 -10.07
CA SER A 57 12.68 2.01 -9.34
C SER A 57 11.59 1.15 -9.96
N ILE A 58 10.78 0.56 -9.08
CA ILE A 58 9.52 -0.08 -9.47
C ILE A 58 8.37 0.63 -8.78
N HIS A 59 7.24 0.71 -9.47
CA HIS A 59 6.00 1.23 -8.93
C HIS A 59 4.86 0.31 -9.36
N VAL A 60 4.02 -0.07 -8.41
CA VAL A 60 2.84 -0.90 -8.63
C VAL A 60 1.67 -0.25 -7.92
N GLU A 61 0.54 -0.11 -8.61
CA GLU A 61 -0.68 0.49 -8.08
C GLU A 61 -1.88 -0.39 -8.42
N LEU A 62 -2.86 -0.44 -7.51
CA LEU A 62 -4.13 -1.12 -7.72
C LEU A 62 -4.92 -0.42 -8.83
N ASN A 63 -5.23 -1.18 -9.88
CA ASN A 63 -6.08 -0.70 -10.95
C ASN A 63 -7.57 -0.81 -10.56
N ARG A 64 -8.10 0.28 -10.00
CA ARG A 64 -9.49 0.36 -9.54
C ARG A 64 -10.55 0.28 -10.65
N ALA A 65 -10.18 0.58 -11.89
CA ALA A 65 -11.12 0.45 -13.02
C ALA A 65 -11.54 -1.00 -13.28
N LYS A 66 -10.75 -1.98 -12.79
CA LYS A 66 -11.04 -3.41 -12.94
C LYS A 66 -11.87 -4.00 -11.78
N ASP A 67 -11.92 -3.30 -10.64
CA ASP A 67 -12.59 -3.77 -9.42
C ASP A 67 -14.06 -3.36 -9.30
N SER A 68 -14.57 -2.45 -10.16
CA SER A 68 -16.01 -2.21 -10.31
C SER A 68 -16.81 -3.49 -10.68
N LYS A 69 -16.12 -4.60 -11.03
CA LYS A 69 -16.71 -5.90 -11.35
C LYS A 69 -16.27 -7.04 -10.41
N ARG A 70 -15.55 -6.78 -9.32
CA ARG A 70 -15.07 -7.84 -8.41
C ARG A 70 -15.71 -7.74 -7.02
N THR A 71 -16.29 -8.87 -6.65
CA THR A 71 -17.07 -9.18 -5.43
C THR A 71 -16.43 -8.61 -4.15
N PRO A 72 -17.22 -8.12 -3.19
CA PRO A 72 -16.68 -7.49 -2.00
C PRO A 72 -15.84 -8.45 -1.15
N LEU A 73 -14.80 -7.91 -0.51
CA LEU A 73 -13.99 -8.62 0.48
C LEU A 73 -14.87 -8.98 1.69
N LYS A 74 -15.14 -10.27 1.89
CA LYS A 74 -15.76 -10.76 3.13
C LYS A 74 -14.88 -10.40 4.31
N SER A 75 -15.42 -9.64 5.27
CA SER A 75 -14.82 -9.53 6.60
C SER A 75 -14.78 -10.92 7.24
N ILE A 76 -13.60 -11.30 7.70
CA ILE A 76 -13.34 -12.43 8.60
C ILE A 76 -13.85 -12.12 10.00
#